data_AF-A0A9D1GLN0-F1
#
_entry.id   AF-A0A9D1GLN0-F1
#
_cell.length_a   1.000
_cell.length_b   1.000
_cell.length_c   1.000
_cell.angle_alpha   90.00
_cell.angle_beta   90.00
_cell.angle_gamma   90.00
#
_symmetry.space_group_name_H-M   'P 1'
#
loop_
_entity.id
_entity.type
_entity.pdbx_description
1 polymer ?
#
loop_
_entity_poly.entity_id
_entity_poly.type
_entity_poly.pdbx_seq_one_letter_code
_entity_poly.pdbx_strand_id
1 'polypeptide(L)'
;MEEKKKEDLRVKKTREAIRSTFKEMICEMDYDQITIKELTQRAQINRKTFYLHYASLEDLLNELQEEVAGNFIQRKISYRSMKDLRDLIRLFFEYAVNMPYLNERLMCSGSYRPVWEKINQQIMTQRRKENRGAFGLDEYAENLVFAYYGANSTLLYQQWVADGKKLPVEELIDLATKLICQGMSSVVKEEPTEYKKH
;
A
#
# COMPACT_ATOMS: atom_id res chain seq x y z
N MET A 1 -4.98 -32.67 -21.26
CA MET A 1 -4.14 -31.73 -20.47
C MET A 1 -3.86 -30.42 -21.19
N GLU A 2 -3.63 -30.42 -22.50
CA GLU A 2 -3.35 -29.19 -23.27
C GLU A 2 -4.53 -28.20 -23.36
N GLU A 3 -5.76 -28.68 -23.55
CA GLU A 3 -6.94 -27.79 -23.62
C GLU A 3 -7.19 -27.04 -22.31
N LYS A 4 -7.13 -27.75 -21.17
CA LYS A 4 -7.24 -27.15 -19.83
C LYS A 4 -6.15 -26.09 -19.58
N LYS A 5 -4.90 -26.38 -20.01
CA LYS A 5 -3.78 -25.42 -19.91
C LYS A 5 -4.00 -24.19 -20.81
N LYS A 6 -4.58 -24.36 -21.99
CA LYS A 6 -4.89 -23.26 -22.92
C LYS A 6 -6.05 -22.39 -22.41
N GLU A 7 -7.05 -23.01 -21.80
CA GLU A 7 -8.15 -22.32 -21.12
C GLU A 7 -7.62 -21.49 -19.93
N ASP A 8 -6.77 -22.08 -19.08
CA ASP A 8 -6.12 -21.38 -17.96
C ASP A 8 -5.32 -20.15 -18.44
N LEU A 9 -4.60 -20.26 -19.55
CA LEU A 9 -3.86 -19.13 -20.14
C LEU A 9 -4.78 -18.02 -20.65
N ARG A 10 -5.92 -18.38 -21.26
CA ARG A 10 -6.91 -17.40 -21.73
C ARG A 10 -7.57 -16.67 -20.56
N VAL A 11 -7.90 -17.39 -19.49
CA VAL A 11 -8.46 -16.81 -18.26
C VAL A 11 -7.47 -15.82 -17.64
N LYS A 12 -6.19 -16.20 -17.50
CA LYS A 12 -5.15 -15.30 -16.96
C LYS A 12 -5.00 -14.03 -17.78
N LYS A 13 -4.84 -14.14 -19.10
CA LYS A 13 -4.71 -12.98 -19.99
C LYS A 13 -5.91 -12.03 -19.92
N THR A 14 -7.11 -12.59 -19.83
CA THR A 14 -8.34 -11.79 -19.73
C THR A 14 -8.42 -11.05 -18.40
N ARG A 15 -8.08 -11.71 -17.29
CA ARG A 15 -8.02 -11.06 -15.97
C ARG A 15 -6.95 -9.97 -15.92
N GLU A 16 -5.77 -10.23 -16.50
CA GLU A 16 -4.69 -9.26 -16.59
C GLU A 16 -5.12 -8.01 -17.37
N ALA A 17 -5.78 -8.19 -18.53
CA ALA A 17 -6.30 -7.08 -19.33
C ALA A 17 -7.35 -6.25 -18.57
N ILE A 18 -8.30 -6.91 -17.89
CA ILE A 18 -9.30 -6.22 -17.05
C ILE A 18 -8.61 -5.40 -15.96
N ARG A 19 -7.64 -5.98 -15.27
CA ARG A 19 -6.93 -5.33 -14.15
C ARG A 19 -6.04 -4.19 -14.61
N SER A 20 -5.32 -4.34 -15.71
CA SER A 20 -4.47 -3.26 -16.25
C SER A 20 -5.33 -2.07 -16.67
N THR A 21 -6.40 -2.33 -17.44
CA THR A 21 -7.34 -1.28 -17.86
C THR A 21 -8.00 -0.60 -16.67
N PHE A 22 -8.38 -1.33 -15.62
CA PHE A 22 -8.95 -0.70 -14.42
C PHE A 22 -7.96 0.23 -13.71
N LYS A 23 -6.69 -0.19 -13.58
CA LYS A 23 -5.63 0.66 -13.01
C LYS A 23 -5.40 1.92 -13.85
N GLU A 24 -5.44 1.82 -15.18
CA GLU A 24 -5.39 2.96 -16.09
C GLU A 24 -6.58 3.90 -15.91
N MET A 25 -7.79 3.36 -15.72
CA MET A 25 -8.97 4.18 -15.46
C MET A 25 -8.92 4.90 -14.11
N ILE A 26 -8.45 4.25 -13.03
CA ILE A 26 -8.24 4.89 -11.71
C ILE A 26 -7.30 6.09 -11.82
N CYS A 27 -6.27 5.91 -12.63
CA CYS A 27 -5.33 6.95 -12.99
C CYS A 27 -6.07 8.13 -13.66
N GLU A 28 -7.00 7.90 -14.59
CA GLU A 28 -7.63 8.95 -15.38
C GLU A 28 -8.86 9.63 -14.76
N MET A 29 -9.64 8.94 -13.93
CA MET A 29 -10.98 9.40 -13.49
C MET A 29 -11.32 8.94 -12.07
N ASP A 30 -12.34 9.54 -11.48
CA ASP A 30 -12.84 9.15 -10.15
C ASP A 30 -13.62 7.84 -10.20
N TYR A 31 -13.66 7.11 -9.07
CA TYR A 31 -14.22 5.76 -9.03
C TYR A 31 -15.70 5.70 -9.45
N ASP A 32 -16.48 6.70 -9.09
CA ASP A 32 -17.90 6.86 -9.44
C ASP A 32 -18.14 7.07 -10.94
N GLN A 33 -17.12 7.50 -11.68
CA GLN A 33 -17.16 7.69 -13.13
C GLN A 33 -16.81 6.40 -13.90
N ILE A 34 -16.18 5.43 -13.24
CA ILE A 34 -15.80 4.16 -13.88
C ILE A 34 -17.05 3.32 -14.14
N THR A 35 -17.24 2.90 -15.39
CA THR A 35 -18.34 2.01 -15.78
C THR A 35 -17.82 0.70 -16.35
N ILE A 36 -18.55 -0.40 -16.11
CA ILE A 36 -18.25 -1.71 -16.72
C ILE A 36 -18.24 -1.59 -18.26
N LYS A 37 -19.10 -0.75 -18.83
CA LYS A 37 -19.16 -0.53 -20.28
C LYS A 37 -17.83 -0.02 -20.82
N GLU A 38 -17.35 1.11 -20.28
CA GLU A 38 -16.10 1.73 -20.71
C GLU A 38 -14.89 0.81 -20.46
N LEU A 39 -14.86 0.17 -19.29
CA LEU A 39 -13.83 -0.79 -18.93
C LEU A 39 -13.76 -1.96 -19.92
N THR A 40 -14.91 -2.56 -20.26
CA THR A 40 -14.94 -3.68 -21.22
C THR A 40 -14.53 -3.26 -22.63
N GLN A 41 -14.87 -2.04 -23.04
CA GLN A 41 -14.47 -1.48 -24.32
C GLN A 41 -12.96 -1.28 -24.40
N ARG A 42 -12.35 -0.65 -23.38
CA ARG A 42 -10.90 -0.42 -23.30
C ARG A 42 -10.10 -1.71 -23.18
N ALA A 43 -10.59 -2.67 -22.39
CA ALA A 43 -9.96 -4.00 -22.26
C ALA A 43 -10.20 -4.91 -23.48
N GLN A 44 -10.95 -4.46 -24.49
CA GLN A 44 -11.29 -5.22 -25.70
C GLN A 44 -11.97 -6.58 -25.41
N ILE A 45 -12.90 -6.59 -24.46
CA ILE A 45 -13.67 -7.78 -24.08
C ILE A 45 -15.18 -7.51 -24.15
N ASN A 46 -15.95 -8.59 -24.23
CA ASN A 46 -17.39 -8.48 -24.11
C ASN A 46 -17.80 -8.33 -22.64
N ARG A 47 -18.91 -7.62 -22.38
CA ARG A 47 -19.47 -7.49 -21.03
C ARG A 47 -19.78 -8.82 -20.35
N LYS A 48 -20.22 -9.84 -21.13
CA LYS A 48 -20.39 -11.20 -20.61
C LYS A 48 -19.08 -11.80 -20.09
N THR A 49 -17.96 -11.52 -20.75
CA THR A 49 -16.63 -11.98 -20.35
C THR A 49 -16.16 -11.33 -19.05
N PHE A 50 -16.45 -10.05 -18.84
CA PHE A 50 -16.20 -9.40 -17.54
C PHE A 50 -16.91 -10.16 -16.40
N TYR A 51 -18.20 -10.46 -16.58
CA TYR A 51 -19.00 -11.17 -15.57
C TYR A 51 -18.61 -12.64 -15.34
N LEU A 52 -17.78 -13.23 -16.21
CA LEU A 52 -17.17 -14.54 -15.93
C LEU A 52 -16.01 -14.44 -14.93
N HIS A 53 -15.46 -13.24 -14.71
CA HIS A 53 -14.31 -13.02 -13.84
C HIS A 53 -14.65 -12.20 -12.59
N TYR A 54 -15.60 -11.27 -12.69
CA TYR A 54 -15.96 -10.31 -11.64
C TYR A 54 -17.48 -10.09 -11.60
N ALA A 55 -18.12 -10.14 -10.43
CA ALA A 55 -19.55 -9.86 -10.34
C ALA A 55 -19.83 -8.34 -10.39
N SER A 56 -18.87 -7.51 -9.98
CA SER A 56 -18.98 -6.06 -9.94
C SER A 56 -17.64 -5.32 -10.11
N LEU A 57 -17.70 -3.99 -10.23
CA LEU A 57 -16.49 -3.14 -10.10
C LEU A 57 -15.95 -3.14 -8.67
N GLU A 58 -16.78 -3.41 -7.67
CA GLU A 58 -16.37 -3.51 -6.27
C GLU A 58 -15.48 -4.74 -6.06
N ASP A 59 -15.80 -5.88 -6.69
CA ASP A 59 -14.93 -7.07 -6.63
C ASP A 59 -13.55 -6.80 -7.23
N LEU A 60 -13.51 -6.05 -8.35
CA LEU A 60 -12.26 -5.67 -8.99
C LEU A 60 -11.45 -4.69 -8.13
N LEU A 61 -12.14 -3.77 -7.46
CA LEU A 61 -11.53 -2.86 -6.50
C LEU A 61 -10.98 -3.63 -5.28
N ASN A 62 -11.72 -4.61 -4.77
CA ASN A 62 -11.29 -5.46 -3.66
C ASN A 62 -10.03 -6.27 -4.03
N GLU A 63 -9.98 -6.88 -5.23
CA GLU A 63 -8.77 -7.58 -5.69
C GLU A 63 -7.58 -6.61 -5.82
N LEU A 64 -7.79 -5.37 -6.29
CA LEU A 64 -6.74 -4.36 -6.33
C LEU A 64 -6.24 -4.01 -4.92
N GLN A 65 -7.15 -3.83 -3.95
CA GLN A 65 -6.78 -3.55 -2.57
C GLN A 65 -5.94 -4.68 -1.98
N GLU A 66 -6.33 -5.93 -2.21
CA GLU A 66 -5.60 -7.12 -1.77
C GLU A 66 -4.22 -7.21 -2.43
N GLU A 67 -4.13 -6.92 -3.73
CA GLU A 67 -2.85 -6.87 -4.45
C GLU A 67 -1.90 -5.83 -3.83
N VAL A 68 -2.40 -4.61 -3.63
CA VAL A 68 -1.60 -3.51 -3.07
C VAL A 68 -1.18 -3.83 -1.63
N ALA A 69 -2.10 -4.27 -0.78
CA ALA A 69 -1.80 -4.67 0.59
C ALA A 69 -0.79 -5.84 0.63
N GLY A 70 -0.97 -6.83 -0.24
CA GLY A 70 -0.10 -7.99 -0.39
C GLY A 70 1.35 -7.61 -0.67
N ASN A 71 1.60 -6.57 -1.47
CA ASN A 71 2.95 -6.09 -1.77
C ASN A 71 3.72 -5.63 -0.52
N PHE A 72 3.01 -5.10 0.48
CA PHE A 72 3.58 -4.72 1.78
C PHE A 72 3.62 -5.88 2.77
N ILE A 73 2.58 -6.71 2.79
CA ILE A 73 2.42 -7.82 3.74
C ILE A 73 3.41 -8.95 3.48
N GLN A 74 3.71 -9.27 2.21
CA GLN A 74 4.64 -10.36 1.88
C GLN A 74 6.06 -10.12 2.40
N ARG A 75 6.41 -8.85 2.67
CA ARG A 75 7.69 -8.48 3.28
C ARG A 75 7.51 -8.60 4.79
N LYS A 76 8.08 -9.64 5.39
CA LYS A 76 8.15 -9.76 6.85
C LYS A 76 8.99 -8.64 7.41
N ILE A 77 8.38 -7.80 8.24
CA ILE A 77 9.03 -6.61 8.82
C ILE A 77 8.92 -6.70 10.34
N SER A 78 10.05 -6.46 11.00
CA SER A 78 10.16 -6.36 12.45
C SER A 78 9.89 -4.92 12.92
N TYR A 79 9.50 -4.75 14.18
CA TYR A 79 9.40 -3.44 14.85
C TYR A 79 10.31 -3.37 16.10
N ARG A 80 11.23 -4.34 16.24
CA ARG A 80 11.99 -4.56 17.49
C ARG A 80 13.22 -3.67 17.63
N SER A 81 13.67 -3.05 16.55
CA SER A 81 14.82 -2.14 16.56
C SER A 81 14.54 -0.86 15.78
N MET A 82 15.29 0.19 16.12
CA MET A 82 15.27 1.44 15.35
C MET A 82 15.74 1.26 13.91
N LYS A 83 16.59 0.28 13.64
CA LYS A 83 16.96 -0.08 12.26
C LYS A 83 15.74 -0.58 11.49
N ASP A 84 14.96 -1.48 12.08
CA ASP A 84 13.75 -2.01 11.43
C ASP A 84 12.76 -0.89 11.09
N LEU A 85 12.57 0.08 12.00
CA LEU A 85 11.72 1.25 11.74
C LEU A 85 12.23 2.08 10.57
N ARG A 86 13.55 2.34 10.50
CA ARG A 86 14.15 3.09 9.38
C ARG A 86 13.93 2.39 8.05
N ASP A 87 14.17 1.08 8.00
CA ASP A 87 13.98 0.26 6.80
C ASP A 87 12.51 0.26 6.37
N LEU A 88 11.60 0.21 7.34
CA LEU A 88 10.16 0.23 7.12
C LEU A 88 9.66 1.59 6.59
N ILE A 89 10.16 2.70 7.14
CA ILE A 89 9.83 4.06 6.67
C ILE A 89 10.31 4.23 5.24
N ARG A 90 11.57 3.90 4.96
CA ARG A 90 12.15 3.96 3.61
C ARG A 90 11.35 3.11 2.63
N LEU A 91 11.02 1.88 3.00
CA LEU A 91 10.19 0.98 2.19
C LEU A 91 8.85 1.62 1.78
N PHE A 92 8.17 2.27 2.74
CA PHE A 92 6.89 2.92 2.47
C PHE A 92 7.03 4.02 1.41
N PHE A 93 7.99 4.92 1.58
CA PHE A 93 8.18 6.04 0.66
C PHE A 93 8.72 5.59 -0.71
N GLU A 94 9.64 4.63 -0.76
CA GLU A 94 10.13 4.04 -2.02
C GLU A 94 9.02 3.35 -2.81
N TYR A 95 8.10 2.67 -2.12
CA TYR A 95 6.91 2.13 -2.78
C TYR A 95 6.01 3.26 -3.29
N ALA A 96 5.75 4.26 -2.45
CA ALA A 96 4.85 5.36 -2.77
C ALA A 96 5.29 6.13 -4.02
N VAL A 97 6.59 6.27 -4.27
CA VAL A 97 7.13 6.96 -5.46
C VAL A 97 7.34 6.09 -6.71
N ASN A 98 7.36 4.75 -6.58
CA ASN A 98 7.65 3.85 -7.72
C ASN A 98 6.50 3.71 -8.73
N MET A 99 5.26 3.94 -8.32
CA MET A 99 4.08 3.94 -9.20
C MET A 99 3.28 5.22 -8.97
N PRO A 100 3.84 6.40 -9.29
CA PRO A 100 3.42 7.67 -8.72
C PRO A 100 1.95 7.94 -8.99
N TYR A 101 1.48 7.73 -10.23
CA TYR A 101 0.13 8.12 -10.58
C TYR A 101 -0.95 7.27 -9.89
N LEU A 102 -0.81 5.95 -9.87
CA LEU A 102 -1.76 5.09 -9.15
C LEU A 102 -1.71 5.32 -7.64
N ASN A 103 -0.50 5.37 -7.07
CA ASN A 103 -0.32 5.55 -5.64
C ASN A 103 -0.83 6.91 -5.16
N GLU A 104 -0.58 7.98 -5.91
CA GLU A 104 -1.12 9.31 -5.62
C GLU A 104 -2.62 9.35 -5.74
N ARG A 105 -3.20 8.70 -6.76
CA ARG A 105 -4.67 8.61 -6.87
C ARG A 105 -5.24 7.91 -5.64
N LEU A 106 -4.71 6.73 -5.28
CA LEU A 106 -5.18 5.98 -4.12
C LEU A 106 -5.03 6.75 -2.80
N MET A 107 -3.85 7.32 -2.55
CA MET A 107 -3.53 7.95 -1.26
C MET A 107 -4.04 9.37 -1.13
N CYS A 108 -4.10 10.16 -2.22
CA CYS A 108 -4.28 11.60 -2.14
C CYS A 108 -5.65 12.07 -2.69
N SER A 109 -6.26 11.33 -3.62
CA SER A 109 -7.58 11.70 -4.16
C SER A 109 -8.71 11.44 -3.18
N GLY A 110 -9.61 12.41 -3.01
CA GLY A 110 -10.79 12.27 -2.13
C GLY A 110 -11.66 11.06 -2.46
N SER A 111 -11.88 10.77 -3.75
CA SER A 111 -12.67 9.63 -4.24
C SER A 111 -12.08 8.27 -3.90
N TYR A 112 -10.75 8.18 -3.69
CA TYR A 112 -10.04 6.94 -3.40
C TYR A 112 -9.49 6.84 -1.97
N ARG A 113 -9.62 7.89 -1.15
CA ARG A 113 -9.21 7.83 0.27
C ARG A 113 -9.77 6.62 1.02
N PRO A 114 -11.08 6.27 0.93
CA PRO A 114 -11.60 5.08 1.59
C PRO A 114 -10.95 3.78 1.09
N VAL A 115 -10.52 3.78 -0.19
CA VAL A 115 -9.83 2.63 -0.79
C VAL A 115 -8.47 2.44 -0.14
N TRP A 116 -7.71 3.53 0.02
CA TRP A 116 -6.43 3.51 0.73
C TRP A 116 -6.57 3.21 2.21
N GLU A 117 -7.58 3.75 2.90
CA GLU A 117 -7.85 3.47 4.31
C GLU A 117 -8.02 1.98 4.56
N LYS A 118 -8.78 1.29 3.71
CA LYS A 118 -8.96 -0.18 3.79
C LYS A 118 -7.66 -0.93 3.52
N ILE A 119 -6.85 -0.52 2.54
CA ILE A 119 -5.52 -1.09 2.27
C ILE A 119 -4.62 -0.95 3.51
N ASN A 120 -4.51 0.27 4.05
CA ASN A 120 -3.71 0.56 5.22
C ASN A 120 -4.19 -0.23 6.45
N GLN A 121 -5.51 -0.34 6.64
CA GLN A 121 -6.09 -1.15 7.72
C GLN A 121 -5.70 -2.63 7.61
N GLN A 122 -5.74 -3.21 6.40
CA GLN A 122 -5.31 -4.60 6.18
C GLN A 122 -3.83 -4.78 6.51
N ILE A 123 -2.96 -3.91 5.98
CA ILE A 123 -1.51 -3.92 6.23
C ILE A 123 -1.22 -3.81 7.73
N MET A 124 -1.81 -2.84 8.40
CA MET A 124 -1.55 -2.59 9.83
C MET A 124 -2.16 -3.65 10.74
N THR A 125 -3.27 -4.28 10.35
CA THR A 125 -3.83 -5.42 11.09
C THR A 125 -2.91 -6.63 11.00
N GLN A 126 -2.37 -6.94 9.82
CA GLN A 126 -1.42 -8.03 9.67
C GLN A 126 -0.12 -7.75 10.43
N ARG A 127 0.44 -6.53 10.30
CA ARG A 127 1.67 -6.15 11.00
C ARG A 127 1.52 -6.21 12.52
N ARG A 128 0.38 -5.76 13.05
CA ARG A 128 0.03 -5.90 14.48
C ARG A 128 0.08 -7.36 14.91
N LYS A 129 -0.58 -8.24 14.15
CA LYS A 129 -0.64 -9.67 14.45
C LYS A 129 0.76 -10.31 14.45
N GLU A 130 1.60 -9.98 13.48
CA GLU A 130 2.94 -10.55 13.32
C GLU A 130 3.97 -9.99 14.32
N ASN A 131 3.76 -8.78 14.82
CA ASN A 131 4.69 -8.06 15.70
C ASN A 131 4.13 -7.85 17.10
N ARG A 132 3.19 -8.68 17.56
CA ARG A 132 2.71 -8.60 18.94
C ARG A 132 3.84 -8.77 19.96
N GLY A 133 3.83 -7.91 20.97
CA GLY A 133 4.86 -7.86 22.01
C GLY A 133 6.17 -7.23 21.57
N ALA A 134 6.27 -6.66 20.36
CA ALA A 134 7.50 -6.04 19.87
C ALA A 134 7.95 -4.85 20.72
N PHE A 135 7.01 -4.18 21.39
CA PHE A 135 7.28 -2.98 22.19
C PHE A 135 7.35 -3.26 23.70
N GLY A 136 7.02 -4.48 24.14
CA GLY A 136 6.92 -4.81 25.57
C GLY A 136 5.80 -4.06 26.31
N LEU A 137 4.78 -3.59 25.58
CA LEU A 137 3.62 -2.89 26.11
C LEU A 137 2.40 -3.82 26.16
N ASP A 138 1.33 -3.37 26.82
CA ASP A 138 0.03 -4.05 26.74
C ASP A 138 -0.60 -3.89 25.34
N GLU A 139 -1.59 -4.72 25.06
CA GLU A 139 -2.21 -4.80 23.73
C GLU A 139 -2.75 -3.46 23.20
N TYR A 140 -3.38 -2.68 24.08
CA TYR A 140 -4.03 -1.43 23.71
C TYR A 140 -2.99 -0.34 23.47
N ALA A 141 -1.96 -0.27 24.30
CA ALA A 141 -0.83 0.64 24.07
C ALA A 141 -0.09 0.30 22.76
N GLU A 142 0.16 -0.97 22.48
CA GLU A 142 0.76 -1.37 21.19
C GLU A 142 -0.12 -0.96 19.99
N ASN A 143 -1.44 -1.09 20.11
CA ASN A 143 -2.36 -0.65 19.05
C ASN A 143 -2.17 0.83 18.72
N LEU A 144 -1.94 1.68 19.72
CA LEU A 144 -1.67 3.11 19.53
C LEU A 144 -0.32 3.34 18.83
N VAL A 145 0.71 2.57 19.17
CA VAL A 145 2.04 2.66 18.52
C VAL A 145 1.94 2.32 17.02
N PHE A 146 1.24 1.24 16.68
CA PHE A 146 1.01 0.89 15.27
C PHE A 146 0.16 1.94 14.55
N ALA A 147 -0.90 2.46 15.20
CA ALA A 147 -1.74 3.52 14.62
C ALA A 147 -0.92 4.79 14.35
N TYR A 148 -0.06 5.20 15.29
CA TYR A 148 0.85 6.33 15.13
C TYR A 148 1.75 6.15 13.89
N TYR A 149 2.43 5.02 13.77
CA TYR A 149 3.31 4.77 12.62
C TYR A 149 2.52 4.76 11.29
N GLY A 150 1.40 4.05 11.24
CA GLY A 150 0.59 3.88 10.02
C GLY A 150 -0.05 5.20 9.54
N ALA A 151 -0.49 6.04 10.49
CA ALA A 151 -1.07 7.34 10.19
C ALA A 151 -0.01 8.35 9.71
N ASN A 152 1.09 8.50 10.43
CA ASN A 152 2.11 9.51 10.11
C ASN A 152 2.78 9.26 8.77
N SER A 153 3.07 7.99 8.42
CA SER A 153 3.65 7.66 7.12
C SER A 153 2.76 8.13 5.95
N THR A 154 1.47 7.82 6.03
CA THR A 154 0.48 8.25 5.02
C THR A 154 0.34 9.77 4.98
N LEU A 155 0.21 10.41 6.14
CA LEU A 155 -0.05 11.85 6.24
C LEU A 155 1.12 12.69 5.68
N LEU A 156 2.35 12.31 6.00
CA LEU A 156 3.54 13.00 5.50
C LEU A 156 3.65 12.91 3.97
N TYR A 157 3.34 11.74 3.40
CA TYR A 157 3.31 11.58 1.94
C TYR A 157 2.20 12.41 1.29
N GLN A 158 0.98 12.38 1.83
CA GLN A 158 -0.14 13.17 1.31
C GLN A 158 0.17 14.67 1.31
N GLN A 159 0.77 15.18 2.40
CA GLN A 159 1.18 16.58 2.48
C GLN A 159 2.26 16.92 1.46
N TRP A 160 3.28 16.07 1.31
CA TRP A 160 4.34 16.25 0.32
C TRP A 160 3.80 16.32 -1.12
N VAL A 161 2.80 15.49 -1.45
CA VAL A 161 2.11 15.53 -2.75
C VAL A 161 1.29 16.82 -2.89
N ALA A 162 0.55 17.22 -1.85
CA ALA A 162 -0.23 18.46 -1.84
C ALA A 162 0.64 19.72 -2.07
N ASP A 163 1.88 19.70 -1.58
CA ASP A 163 2.86 20.78 -1.77
C ASP A 163 3.50 20.77 -3.17
N GLY A 164 3.11 19.83 -4.04
CA GLY A 164 3.66 19.68 -5.39
C GLY A 164 5.02 18.99 -5.41
N LYS A 165 5.34 18.17 -4.40
CA LYS A 165 6.59 17.39 -4.29
C LYS A 165 7.85 18.23 -4.39
N LYS A 166 7.80 19.46 -3.86
CA LYS A 166 8.91 20.44 -3.94
C LYS A 166 10.15 20.00 -3.15
N LEU A 167 9.96 19.24 -2.08
CA LEU A 167 11.07 18.65 -1.32
C LEU A 167 11.61 17.40 -2.04
N PRO A 168 12.92 17.22 -2.23
CA PRO A 168 13.47 15.98 -2.79
C PRO A 168 13.04 14.74 -1.98
N VAL A 169 12.83 13.61 -2.66
CA VAL A 169 12.32 12.39 -2.01
C VAL A 169 13.23 11.88 -0.89
N GLU A 170 14.55 11.97 -1.04
CA GLU A 170 15.48 11.55 0.02
C GLU A 170 15.41 12.47 1.25
N GLU A 171 15.16 13.77 1.05
CA GLU A 171 14.96 14.71 2.16
C GLU A 171 13.62 14.46 2.88
N LEU A 172 12.57 14.08 2.14
CA LEU A 172 11.31 13.62 2.72
C LEU A 172 11.51 12.36 3.57
N ILE A 173 12.23 11.36 3.03
CA ILE A 173 12.51 10.10 3.73
C ILE A 173 13.31 10.37 5.01
N ASP A 174 14.33 11.22 4.94
CA ASP A 174 15.15 11.59 6.09
C ASP A 174 14.33 12.33 7.16
N LEU A 175 13.51 13.31 6.76
CA LEU A 175 12.65 14.05 7.68
C LEU A 175 11.59 13.13 8.34
N ALA A 176 10.91 12.30 7.55
CA ALA A 176 9.94 11.33 8.05
C ALA A 176 10.61 10.33 9.01
N THR A 177 11.82 9.88 8.67
CA THR A 177 12.61 8.99 9.52
C THR A 177 12.90 9.64 10.86
N LYS A 178 13.39 10.88 10.88
CA LYS A 178 13.67 11.61 12.12
C LYS A 178 12.41 11.75 12.97
N LEU A 179 11.31 12.25 12.40
CA LEU A 179 10.06 12.49 13.14
C LEU A 179 9.47 11.20 13.72
N ILE A 180 9.36 10.14 12.89
CA ILE A 180 8.75 8.87 13.30
C ILE A 180 9.64 8.14 14.31
N CYS A 181 10.94 7.99 14.03
CA CYS A 181 11.84 7.31 14.95
C CYS A 181 11.97 8.05 16.28
N GLN A 182 12.10 9.38 16.29
CA GLN A 182 12.16 10.13 17.55
C GLN A 182 10.87 9.97 18.36
N GLY A 183 9.70 10.03 17.71
CA GLY A 183 8.42 9.81 18.38
C GLY A 183 8.24 8.39 18.95
N MET A 184 8.92 7.40 18.37
CA MET A 184 8.86 5.99 18.81
C MET A 184 10.05 5.56 19.70
N SER A 185 11.02 6.45 19.94
CA SER A 185 12.27 6.12 20.64
C SER A 185 12.09 5.67 22.10
N SER A 186 10.98 6.06 22.75
CA SER A 186 10.66 5.62 24.12
C SER A 186 10.12 4.19 24.19
N VAL A 187 9.64 3.64 23.07
CA VAL A 187 8.98 2.32 23.01
C VAL A 187 9.73 1.32 22.12
N VAL A 188 10.61 1.78 21.24
CA VAL A 188 11.50 0.95 20.42
C VAL A 188 12.94 1.17 20.85
N LYS A 189 13.63 0.08 21.16
CA LYS A 189 15.01 0.14 21.63
C LYS A 189 15.95 0.50 20.48
N GLU A 190 16.88 1.41 20.75
CA GLU A 190 18.10 1.55 19.96
C GLU A 190 18.98 0.32 20.19
N GLU A 191 19.54 -0.25 19.12
CA GLU A 191 20.69 -1.13 19.30
C GLU A 191 21.82 -0.29 19.89
N PRO A 192 22.50 -0.75 20.96
CA PRO A 192 23.67 -0.05 21.44
C PRO A 192 24.66 0.06 20.28
N THR A 193 24.97 1.28 19.86
CA THR A 193 26.10 1.54 18.97
C THR A 193 27.33 0.94 19.63
N GLU A 194 27.79 -0.21 19.14
CA GLU A 194 29.13 -0.69 19.45
C GLU A 194 30.10 0.37 18.93
N TYR A 195 30.50 1.28 19.81
CA TYR A 195 31.70 2.05 19.61
C TYR A 195 32.83 1.03 19.47
N LYS A 196 33.28 0.81 18.23
CA LYS A 196 34.58 0.23 17.96
C LYS A 196 35.60 1.09 18.68
N LYS A 197 36.02 0.65 19.87
CA LYS A 197 37.22 1.16 20.52
C LYS A 197 38.38 0.85 19.58
N HIS A 198 38.89 1.90 18.93
CA HIS A 198 40.24 1.90 18.37
C HIS A 198 41.24 2.10 19.50
#